data_AF-A0A8I0DEN4-F1
#
_entry.id   AF-A0A8I0DEN4-F1
#
_cell.length_a   1.000
_cell.length_b   1.000
_cell.length_c   1.000
_cell.angle_alpha   90.00
_cell.angle_beta   90.00
_cell.angle_gamma   90.00
#
_symmetry.space_group_name_H-M   'P 1'
#
loop_
_entity.id
_entity.type
_entity.pdbx_description
1 polymer ?
#
loop_
_entity_poly.entity_id
_entity_poly.type
_entity_poly.pdbx_seq_one_letter_code
_entity_poly.pdbx_strand_id
1 'polypeptide(L)'
;MLNLIVVGNPDYYGFFSDSKGEESFPVSRLFESTPDSLRKKLLPLTSKTYQFLQELPVIFMTEPEFEVDEEGNTGGYYSHIRIGRISNIRAKTINREKVLAFNYDLTDIIGKKFLTSEKEYVKKLELGSFGLNRNFWAVKDIDVKEFFEILGISVKAPEASAAVKTEAPDNNEDLEVISDINEYLEIILNHPQENNEEVFYRGHSDISYQLEPSLFRKNTQGNYRYRYHESDMITELLTVQPAEFRDDRYMLDKLVRMQHYGLPTRLLDVSTNPLIALYFACSKIKRDKDGNEIDGNVIILTAPKSEIKFFDSDTVSCIANLSRLPSRIKSNLNTSLATQAFNATEECGQLLHLIRDEKSYFKNIIDPAHLSKIVLVKGRFSNARISSQAGAFLLFGENVDLPETGLSTLNVRKLVIRNKERLMQQLSRFGINESTVYPGIEKAATEIAKLYDGRS
;
A
#
# COMPACT_ATOMS: atom_id res chain seq x y z
N MET A 1 1.25 22.64 7.54
CA MET A 1 1.72 21.39 6.91
C MET A 1 3.22 21.44 6.71
N LEU A 2 3.88 20.29 6.81
CA LEU A 2 5.32 20.13 6.59
C LEU A 2 5.65 18.77 5.95
N ASN A 3 6.78 18.70 5.27
CA ASN A 3 7.43 17.43 4.93
C ASN A 3 8.33 17.00 6.10
N LEU A 4 8.21 15.75 6.51
CA LEU A 4 9.10 15.11 7.48
C LEU A 4 9.85 13.98 6.78
N ILE A 5 11.16 14.15 6.60
CA ILE A 5 12.04 13.14 6.00
C ILE A 5 12.94 12.63 7.11
N VAL A 6 12.73 11.37 7.50
CA VAL A 6 13.54 10.66 8.49
C VAL A 6 14.43 9.66 7.79
N VAL A 7 15.69 9.62 8.18
CA VAL A 7 16.69 8.71 7.61
C VAL A 7 17.59 8.14 8.71
N GLY A 8 18.07 6.92 8.54
CA GLY A 8 18.97 6.25 9.49
C GLY A 8 20.35 6.89 9.52
N ASN A 9 21.29 6.32 8.77
CA ASN A 9 22.66 6.79 8.81
C ASN A 9 22.81 8.12 8.02
N PRO A 10 23.16 9.24 8.69
CA PRO A 10 23.26 10.56 8.08
C PRO A 10 24.36 10.68 7.03
N ASP A 11 25.39 9.82 7.08
CA ASP A 11 26.53 9.87 6.14
C ASP A 11 26.13 9.52 4.70
N TYR A 12 24.98 8.86 4.52
CA TYR A 12 24.46 8.54 3.19
C TYR A 12 23.62 9.67 2.56
N TYR A 13 23.36 10.76 3.28
CA TYR A 13 22.45 11.81 2.85
C TYR A 13 23.12 13.18 2.86
N GLY A 14 23.21 13.80 1.67
CA GLY A 14 23.96 15.06 1.49
C GLY A 14 23.42 16.22 2.33
N PHE A 15 22.15 16.19 2.73
CA PHE A 15 21.54 17.25 3.57
C PHE A 15 22.01 17.25 5.03
N PHE A 16 22.90 16.33 5.43
CA PHE A 16 23.64 16.42 6.70
C PHE A 16 25.09 16.88 6.56
N SER A 17 25.65 16.88 5.34
CA SER A 17 27.00 17.34 5.04
C SER A 17 27.03 18.76 4.43
N ASP A 18 26.10 19.05 3.52
CA ASP A 18 26.12 20.24 2.68
C ASP A 18 24.86 21.09 2.86
N SER A 19 24.98 22.42 2.67
CA SER A 19 23.83 23.33 2.80
C SER A 19 22.85 23.26 1.63
N LYS A 20 23.29 22.76 0.47
CA LYS A 20 22.45 22.56 -0.71
C LYS A 20 22.99 21.43 -1.57
N GLY A 21 22.10 20.71 -2.27
CA GLY A 21 22.49 19.58 -3.12
C GLY A 21 21.32 18.93 -3.84
N GLU A 22 21.59 17.78 -4.47
CA GLU A 22 20.57 16.88 -5.02
C GLU A 22 20.57 15.59 -4.19
N GLU A 23 19.38 15.09 -3.88
CA GLU A 23 19.20 13.85 -3.15
C GLU A 23 18.03 13.05 -3.76
N SER A 24 17.91 11.77 -3.38
CA SER A 24 16.79 10.94 -3.76
C SER A 24 16.19 10.15 -2.60
N PHE A 25 14.88 9.91 -2.65
CA PHE A 25 14.16 9.17 -1.63
C PHE A 25 13.28 8.05 -2.23
N PRO A 26 13.29 6.83 -1.67
CA PRO A 26 12.46 5.73 -2.14
C PRO A 26 10.96 6.03 -2.14
N VAL A 27 10.28 5.74 -3.25
CA VAL A 27 8.82 5.90 -3.38
C VAL A 27 8.08 4.92 -2.46
N SER A 28 8.66 3.76 -2.19
CA SER A 28 8.09 2.71 -1.34
C SER A 28 7.88 3.16 0.10
N ARG A 29 8.63 4.21 0.50
CA ARG A 29 8.62 4.84 1.81
C ARG A 29 7.99 6.24 1.80
N LEU A 30 7.46 6.66 0.66
CA LEU A 30 6.79 7.95 0.50
C LEU A 30 5.38 7.91 1.08
N PHE A 31 5.02 9.00 1.74
CA PHE A 31 3.79 9.16 2.50
C PHE A 31 3.58 8.10 3.58
N GLU A 32 4.66 7.44 3.96
CA GLU A 32 4.62 6.58 5.11
C GLU A 32 4.42 7.45 6.36
N SER A 33 3.52 7.01 7.24
CA SER A 33 3.05 7.80 8.39
C SER A 33 2.36 9.12 8.02
N THR A 34 1.96 9.33 6.76
CA THR A 34 1.04 10.42 6.40
C THR A 34 -0.39 10.01 6.72
N PRO A 35 -1.23 10.89 7.32
CA PRO A 35 -2.63 10.58 7.57
C PRO A 35 -3.34 10.11 6.29
N ASP A 36 -4.17 9.06 6.40
CA ASP A 36 -4.84 8.46 5.23
C ASP A 36 -5.68 9.45 4.43
N SER A 37 -6.30 10.43 5.11
CA SER A 37 -7.08 11.50 4.47
C SER A 37 -6.22 12.35 3.54
N LEU A 38 -5.01 12.70 3.99
CA LEU A 38 -4.06 13.52 3.24
C LEU A 38 -3.38 12.70 2.14
N ARG A 39 -2.97 11.48 2.46
CA ARG A 39 -2.34 10.54 1.52
C ARG A 39 -3.19 10.30 0.27
N LYS A 40 -4.52 10.17 0.44
CA LYS A 40 -5.46 10.00 -0.68
C LYS A 40 -5.50 11.18 -1.64
N LYS A 41 -5.38 12.40 -1.13
CA LYS A 41 -5.34 13.61 -1.95
C LYS A 41 -4.03 13.71 -2.73
N LEU A 42 -2.93 13.29 -2.12
CA LEU A 42 -1.59 13.36 -2.71
C LEU A 42 -1.29 12.27 -3.75
N LEU A 43 -2.14 11.24 -3.86
CA LEU A 43 -1.98 10.16 -4.81
C LEU A 43 -3.06 10.22 -5.91
N PRO A 44 -2.71 9.95 -7.19
CA PRO A 44 -1.37 9.58 -7.68
C PRO A 44 -0.37 10.73 -7.64
N LEU A 45 0.92 10.42 -7.80
CA LEU A 45 1.97 11.43 -7.84
C LEU A 45 1.90 12.20 -9.16
N THR A 46 1.23 13.36 -9.14
CA THR A 46 1.07 14.25 -10.30
C THR A 46 1.99 15.48 -10.17
N SER A 47 2.07 16.30 -11.22
CA SER A 47 2.71 17.61 -11.15
C SER A 47 2.11 18.50 -10.06
N LYS A 48 0.79 18.39 -9.80
CA LYS A 48 0.11 19.09 -8.69
C LYS A 48 0.66 18.60 -7.33
N THR A 49 0.84 17.28 -7.16
CA THR A 49 1.47 16.71 -5.97
C THR A 49 2.91 17.20 -5.78
N TYR A 50 3.73 17.17 -6.84
CA TYR A 50 5.11 17.65 -6.77
C TYR A 50 5.20 19.12 -6.43
N GLN A 51 4.35 19.96 -7.03
CA GLN A 51 4.27 21.37 -6.70
C GLN A 51 3.92 21.58 -5.23
N PHE A 52 2.87 20.90 -4.75
CA PHE A 52 2.45 20.94 -3.35
C PHE A 52 3.59 20.59 -2.39
N LEU A 53 4.32 19.50 -2.64
CA LEU A 53 5.43 19.10 -1.75
C LEU A 53 6.57 20.14 -1.70
N GLN A 54 6.81 20.88 -2.78
CA GLN A 54 7.85 21.92 -2.83
C GLN A 54 7.46 23.21 -2.10
N GLU A 55 6.17 23.46 -1.90
CA GLU A 55 5.68 24.63 -1.16
C GLU A 55 5.86 24.47 0.36
N LEU A 56 5.90 23.23 0.84
CA LEU A 56 6.01 22.92 2.26
C LEU A 56 7.46 23.04 2.77
N PRO A 57 7.67 23.51 4.01
CA PRO A 57 8.96 23.38 4.68
C PRO A 57 9.28 21.90 4.89
N VAL A 58 10.58 21.56 4.89
CA VAL A 58 11.07 20.20 5.10
C VAL A 58 11.88 20.12 6.38
N ILE A 59 11.52 19.17 7.23
CA ILE A 59 12.30 18.76 8.38
C ILE A 59 13.06 17.51 7.99
N PHE A 60 14.39 17.62 7.94
CA PHE A 60 15.29 16.49 7.78
C PHE A 60 15.76 16.04 9.17
N MET A 61 15.58 14.77 9.48
CA MET A 61 15.84 14.22 10.82
C MET A 61 16.50 12.85 10.73
N THR A 62 17.47 12.57 11.61
CA THR A 62 18.03 11.22 11.74
C THR A 62 17.13 10.32 12.59
N GLU A 63 17.23 9.02 12.40
CA GLU A 63 16.70 8.05 13.36
C GLU A 63 17.23 8.37 14.77
N PRO A 64 16.41 8.21 15.83
CA PRO A 64 16.85 8.47 17.19
C PRO A 64 17.95 7.52 17.62
N GLU A 65 19.05 8.07 18.11
CA GLU A 65 20.17 7.33 18.68
C GLU A 65 20.23 7.55 20.19
N PHE A 66 20.61 6.52 20.94
CA PHE A 66 20.74 6.62 22.39
C PHE A 66 22.16 7.06 22.77
N GLU A 67 22.27 8.11 23.56
CA GLU A 67 23.53 8.55 24.15
C GLU A 67 23.43 8.60 25.67
N VAL A 68 24.53 8.26 26.34
CA VAL A 68 24.69 8.37 27.78
C VAL A 68 25.67 9.51 28.06
N ASP A 69 25.46 10.24 29.15
CA ASP A 69 26.42 11.22 29.64
C ASP A 69 27.79 10.57 29.93
N GLU A 70 28.83 11.41 30.03
CA GLU A 70 30.23 10.98 30.25
C GLU A 70 30.41 10.17 31.55
N GLU A 71 29.47 10.27 32.49
CA GLU A 71 29.48 9.60 33.78
C GLU A 71 28.64 8.31 33.83
N GLY A 72 27.91 7.98 32.76
CA GLY A 72 27.07 6.78 32.66
C GLY A 72 25.74 6.84 33.43
N ASN A 73 25.36 8.00 33.97
CA ASN A 73 24.30 8.16 34.96
C ASN A 73 22.94 8.54 34.34
N THR A 74 22.95 9.31 33.25
CA THR A 74 21.73 9.70 32.52
C THR A 74 21.92 9.51 31.02
N GLY A 75 20.92 8.95 30.36
CA GLY A 75 20.94 8.74 28.91
C GLY A 75 19.61 9.12 28.27
N GLY A 76 19.68 9.49 27.00
CA GLY A 76 18.53 9.97 26.25
C GLY A 76 18.65 9.69 24.76
N TYR A 77 17.51 9.60 24.10
CA TYR A 77 17.46 9.51 22.64
C TYR A 77 17.60 10.90 22.03
N TYR A 78 18.47 11.02 21.03
CA TYR A 78 18.68 12.26 20.29
C TYR A 78 18.55 12.03 18.78
N SER A 79 18.25 13.09 18.06
CA SER A 79 18.34 13.12 16.60
C SER A 79 19.05 14.38 16.13
N HIS A 80 19.69 14.31 14.97
CA HIS A 80 20.16 15.49 14.25
C HIS A 80 19.03 16.04 13.40
N ILE A 81 18.72 17.33 13.58
CA ILE A 81 17.60 17.99 12.88
C ILE A 81 18.12 19.15 12.03
N ARG A 82 17.56 19.28 10.83
CA ARG A 82 17.76 20.39 9.88
C ARG A 82 16.41 20.81 9.31
N ILE A 83 16.29 22.08 8.93
CA ILE A 83 15.12 22.63 8.24
C ILE A 83 15.58 23.14 6.90
N GLY A 84 14.79 22.90 5.87
CA GLY A 84 15.06 23.41 4.54
C GLY A 84 13.84 23.42 3.64
N ARG A 85 14.12 23.56 2.35
CA ARG A 85 13.15 23.46 1.27
C ARG A 85 13.63 22.46 0.24
N ILE A 86 12.68 21.92 -0.51
CA ILE A 86 12.95 21.04 -1.65
C ILE A 86 12.42 21.66 -2.93
N SER A 87 13.08 21.36 -4.04
CA SER A 87 12.69 21.83 -5.37
C SER A 87 13.09 20.82 -6.44
N ASN A 88 12.60 21.01 -7.67
CA ASN A 88 12.91 20.16 -8.81
C ASN A 88 12.63 18.66 -8.56
N ILE A 89 11.48 18.38 -7.91
CA ILE A 89 11.04 17.01 -7.62
C ILE A 89 10.76 16.29 -8.95
N ARG A 90 11.36 15.11 -9.11
CA ARG A 90 11.20 14.28 -10.31
C ARG A 90 11.31 12.80 -9.97
N ALA A 91 10.44 11.98 -10.56
CA ALA A 91 10.55 10.53 -10.47
C ALA A 91 11.73 10.03 -11.30
N LYS A 92 12.57 9.16 -10.71
CA LYS A 92 13.66 8.45 -11.37
C LYS A 92 13.61 6.96 -11.00
N THR A 93 14.44 6.17 -11.67
CA THR A 93 14.69 4.77 -11.29
C THR A 93 16.19 4.60 -11.08
N ILE A 94 16.60 4.24 -9.87
CA ILE A 94 18.00 4.02 -9.47
C ILE A 94 18.09 2.59 -8.96
N ASN A 95 19.05 1.80 -9.48
CA ASN A 95 19.27 0.41 -9.04
C ASN A 95 18.00 -0.46 -8.97
N ARG A 96 17.06 -0.26 -9.91
CA ARG A 96 15.74 -0.93 -10.01
C ARG A 96 14.70 -0.50 -8.97
N GLU A 97 15.01 0.47 -8.12
CA GLU A 97 14.08 1.10 -7.19
C GLU A 97 13.53 2.41 -7.77
N LYS A 98 12.24 2.65 -7.60
CA LYS A 98 11.61 3.94 -7.94
C LYS A 98 11.90 4.93 -6.83
N VAL A 99 12.46 6.07 -7.20
CA VAL A 99 12.84 7.13 -6.26
C VAL A 99 12.31 8.48 -6.72
N LEU A 100 12.04 9.37 -5.77
CA LEU A 100 11.88 10.79 -6.03
C LEU A 100 13.22 11.48 -5.83
N ALA A 101 13.80 11.99 -6.92
CA ALA A 101 14.96 12.87 -6.85
C ALA A 101 14.50 14.32 -6.67
N PHE A 102 15.21 15.08 -5.85
CA PHE A 102 14.90 16.48 -5.55
C PHE A 102 16.18 17.24 -5.19
N ASN A 103 16.14 18.55 -5.40
CA ASN A 103 17.15 19.45 -4.88
C ASN A 103 16.74 19.88 -3.46
N TYR A 104 17.68 20.03 -2.54
CA TYR A 104 17.43 20.57 -1.21
C TYR A 104 18.26 21.84 -0.97
N ASP A 105 17.73 22.73 -0.12
CA ASP A 105 18.39 23.94 0.35
C ASP A 105 18.05 24.14 1.83
N LEU A 106 19.06 24.14 2.71
CA LEU A 106 18.89 24.23 4.15
C LEU A 106 18.73 25.69 4.58
N THR A 107 17.65 25.97 5.30
CA THR A 107 17.41 27.29 5.91
C THR A 107 17.96 27.37 7.31
N ASP A 108 17.85 26.29 8.10
CA ASP A 108 18.26 26.27 9.49
C ASP A 108 18.91 24.94 9.90
N ILE A 109 19.96 25.05 10.70
CA ILE A 109 20.68 23.93 11.29
C ILE A 109 20.33 23.87 12.79
N ILE A 110 19.39 23.01 13.16
CA ILE A 110 18.95 22.87 14.56
C ILE A 110 19.99 22.10 15.40
N GLY A 111 20.72 21.18 14.76
CA GLY A 111 21.76 20.39 15.42
C GLY A 111 21.21 19.14 16.10
N LYS A 112 22.02 18.59 17.01
CA LYS A 112 21.65 17.46 17.87
C LYS A 112 20.65 17.92 18.93
N LYS A 113 19.52 17.23 19.04
CA LYS A 113 18.48 17.50 20.03
C LYS A 113 17.99 16.20 20.68
N PHE A 114 17.92 16.21 22.00
CA PHE A 114 17.28 15.14 22.76
C PHE A 114 15.76 15.22 22.62
N LEU A 115 15.14 14.07 22.51
CA LEU A 115 13.71 13.91 22.29
C LEU A 115 13.00 13.59 23.61
N THR A 116 11.72 13.96 23.70
CA THR A 116 10.81 13.51 24.75
C THR A 116 10.51 12.01 24.64
N SER A 117 9.61 11.50 25.50
CA SER A 117 9.21 10.09 25.47
C SER A 117 8.73 9.66 24.08
N GLU A 118 9.34 8.60 23.54
CA GLU A 118 8.96 8.01 22.25
C GLU A 118 7.47 7.76 22.14
N LYS A 119 6.88 7.19 23.19
CA LYS A 119 5.45 6.90 23.25
C LYS A 119 4.58 8.15 23.06
N GLU A 120 5.05 9.31 23.52
CA GLU A 120 4.30 10.57 23.44
C GLU A 120 4.35 11.16 22.04
N TYR A 121 5.54 11.33 21.46
CA TYR A 121 5.66 11.92 20.13
C TYR A 121 5.15 10.98 19.04
N VAL A 122 5.35 9.65 19.16
CA VAL A 122 4.83 8.67 18.19
C VAL A 122 3.31 8.75 18.11
N LYS A 123 2.64 8.92 19.25
CA LYS A 123 1.19 9.07 19.30
C LYS A 123 0.72 10.40 18.72
N LYS A 124 1.31 11.52 19.14
CA LYS A 124 0.89 12.87 18.69
C LYS A 124 1.18 13.12 17.22
N LEU A 125 2.29 12.58 16.72
CA LEU A 125 2.67 12.69 15.31
C LEU A 125 2.08 11.57 14.45
N GLU A 126 1.36 10.59 15.01
CA GLU A 126 0.80 9.45 14.25
C GLU A 126 1.88 8.70 13.42
N LEU A 127 3.03 8.40 14.04
CA LEU A 127 4.20 7.82 13.35
C LEU A 127 4.13 6.29 13.15
N GLY A 128 3.08 5.65 13.62
CA GLY A 128 2.95 4.19 13.59
C GLY A 128 3.98 3.48 14.47
N SER A 129 4.13 2.17 14.29
CA SER A 129 4.82 1.30 15.25
C SER A 129 6.35 1.41 15.21
N PHE A 130 6.90 1.93 14.12
CA PHE A 130 8.33 2.16 13.98
C PHE A 130 8.75 3.54 14.48
N GLY A 131 7.80 4.43 14.78
CA GLY A 131 8.10 5.78 15.23
C GLY A 131 9.02 6.52 14.26
N LEU A 132 10.18 6.93 14.76
CA LEU A 132 11.24 7.57 13.98
C LEU A 132 12.39 6.62 13.63
N ASN A 133 12.26 5.31 13.88
CA ASN A 133 13.35 4.33 13.81
C ASN A 133 13.43 3.62 12.44
N ARG A 134 13.11 4.34 11.36
CA ARG A 134 13.33 3.88 9.98
C ARG A 134 13.25 5.03 8.98
N ASN A 135 13.81 4.81 7.79
CA ASN A 135 13.67 5.74 6.67
C ASN A 135 12.20 5.91 6.24
N PHE A 136 11.69 7.15 6.27
CA PHE A 136 10.39 7.49 5.67
C PHE A 136 10.27 8.96 5.27
N TRP A 137 9.35 9.25 4.35
CA TRP A 137 8.91 10.61 4.04
C TRP A 137 7.42 10.74 4.33
N ALA A 138 7.06 11.56 5.31
CA ALA A 138 5.66 11.87 5.65
C ALA A 138 5.30 13.32 5.30
N VAL A 139 4.02 13.57 5.01
CA VAL A 139 3.43 14.91 5.10
C VAL A 139 2.59 14.98 6.37
N LYS A 140 2.83 15.99 7.19
CA LYS A 140 2.11 16.19 8.46
C LYS A 140 1.24 17.43 8.39
N ASP A 141 0.01 17.32 8.90
CA ASP A 141 -0.93 18.43 9.00
C ASP A 141 -0.77 19.22 10.30
N ILE A 142 0.48 19.62 10.56
CA ILE A 142 0.90 20.49 11.65
C ILE A 142 1.91 21.50 11.09
N ASP A 143 2.18 22.56 11.85
CA ASP A 143 3.28 23.47 11.51
C ASP A 143 4.60 23.04 12.17
N VAL A 144 5.70 23.68 11.75
CA VAL A 144 7.05 23.37 12.23
C VAL A 144 7.19 23.63 13.74
N LYS A 145 6.49 24.65 14.27
CA LYS A 145 6.56 25.01 15.69
C LYS A 145 5.87 23.95 16.54
N GLU A 146 4.65 23.57 16.18
CA GLU A 146 3.90 22.50 16.83
C GLU A 146 4.68 21.18 16.79
N PHE A 147 5.33 20.85 15.67
CA PHE A 147 6.19 19.67 15.57
C PHE A 147 7.32 19.67 16.62
N PHE A 148 8.03 20.79 16.79
CA PHE A 148 9.09 20.90 17.80
C PHE A 148 8.54 20.85 19.22
N GLU A 149 7.38 21.45 19.49
CA GLU A 149 6.71 21.37 20.80
C GLU A 149 6.37 19.91 21.15
N ILE A 150 5.89 19.12 20.17
CA ILE A 150 5.61 17.70 20.37
C ILE A 150 6.89 16.90 20.70
N LEU A 151 8.01 17.24 20.07
CA LEU A 151 9.32 16.63 20.37
C LEU A 151 9.97 17.18 21.66
N GLY A 152 9.38 18.19 22.31
CA GLY A 152 9.92 18.88 23.48
C GLY A 152 11.17 19.72 23.19
N ILE A 153 11.33 20.18 21.95
CA ILE A 153 12.49 20.94 21.51
C ILE A 153 12.13 22.43 21.52
N SER A 154 12.85 23.23 22.31
CA SER A 154 12.72 24.69 22.29
C SER A 154 13.69 25.28 21.27
N VAL A 155 13.14 25.84 20.19
CA VAL A 155 13.90 26.53 19.12
C VAL A 155 13.37 27.96 18.97
N LYS A 156 14.25 28.93 18.71
CA LYS A 156 13.81 30.26 18.24
C LYS A 156 13.07 30.07 16.92
N ALA A 157 11.87 30.65 16.80
CA ALA A 157 10.96 30.41 15.67
C ALA A 157 11.72 30.50 14.33
N PRO A 158 11.81 29.40 13.56
CA PRO A 158 12.54 29.40 12.30
C PRO A 158 11.89 30.35 11.29
N GLU A 159 12.69 31.05 10.48
CA GLU A 159 12.20 32.01 9.47
C GLU A 159 11.31 31.33 8.41
N ALA A 160 11.41 30.00 8.26
CA ALA A 160 10.54 29.17 7.43
C ALA A 160 9.07 29.06 7.93
N SER A 161 8.72 29.71 9.05
CA SER A 161 7.40 29.73 9.70
C SER A 161 6.29 30.48 8.94
N ALA A 162 6.61 31.19 7.84
CA ALA A 162 5.58 31.84 7.01
C ALA A 162 4.79 30.79 6.21
N ALA A 163 3.89 30.08 6.88
CA ALA A 163 2.99 29.10 6.32
C ALA A 163 1.99 29.79 5.39
N VAL A 164 2.20 29.65 4.08
CA VAL A 164 1.06 29.66 3.15
C VAL A 164 0.19 28.47 3.58
N LYS A 165 -1.10 28.69 3.83
CA LYS A 165 -2.07 27.60 3.98
C LYS A 165 -2.18 26.90 2.64
N THR A 166 -1.27 25.98 2.36
CA THR A 166 -1.33 25.16 1.16
C THR A 166 -2.32 24.03 1.42
N GLU A 167 -3.45 24.05 0.72
CA GLU A 167 -4.38 22.92 0.70
C GLU A 167 -3.80 21.80 -0.17
N ALA A 168 -3.95 20.56 0.28
CA ALA A 168 -3.51 19.42 -0.51
C ALA A 168 -4.30 19.35 -1.84
N PRO A 169 -3.64 19.11 -2.97
CA PRO A 169 -4.31 19.07 -4.27
C PRO A 169 -5.37 17.99 -4.29
N ASP A 170 -6.54 18.28 -4.86
CA ASP A 170 -7.52 17.25 -5.14
C ASP A 170 -7.20 16.60 -6.49
N ASN A 171 -6.48 15.49 -6.45
CA ASN A 171 -6.20 14.69 -7.65
C ASN A 171 -7.44 13.94 -8.17
N ASN A 172 -8.60 13.99 -7.50
CA ASN A 172 -9.83 13.33 -7.95
C ASN A 172 -10.72 14.19 -8.86
N GLU A 173 -10.51 15.51 -8.95
CA GLU A 173 -11.37 16.42 -9.73
C GLU A 173 -11.39 16.09 -11.24
N ASP A 174 -10.36 15.43 -11.76
CA ASP A 174 -10.21 15.08 -13.16
C ASP A 174 -10.72 13.65 -13.50
N LEU A 175 -11.37 12.95 -12.55
CA LEU A 175 -11.82 11.58 -12.76
C LEU A 175 -13.18 11.50 -13.49
N GLU A 176 -13.26 10.62 -14.49
CA GLU A 176 -14.50 10.35 -15.21
C GLU A 176 -15.57 9.72 -14.30
N VAL A 177 -16.77 10.30 -14.32
CA VAL A 177 -17.91 9.87 -13.51
C VAL A 177 -18.85 9.02 -14.35
N ILE A 178 -19.26 7.88 -13.78
CA ILE A 178 -20.17 6.91 -14.39
C ILE A 178 -21.41 6.78 -13.54
N SER A 179 -22.56 6.93 -14.21
CA SER A 179 -23.87 6.78 -13.58
C SER A 179 -24.82 5.86 -14.38
N ASP A 180 -24.39 5.43 -15.57
CA ASP A 180 -25.11 4.50 -16.43
C ASP A 180 -24.21 3.39 -16.96
N ILE A 181 -24.76 2.18 -17.13
CA ILE A 181 -24.01 1.03 -17.63
C ILE A 181 -23.52 1.22 -19.07
N ASN A 182 -24.21 2.01 -19.91
CA ASN A 182 -23.77 2.23 -21.29
C ASN A 182 -22.52 3.11 -21.34
N GLU A 183 -22.46 4.17 -20.52
CA GLU A 183 -21.26 5.00 -20.35
C GLU A 183 -20.07 4.14 -19.91
N TYR A 184 -20.32 3.23 -18.95
CA TYR A 184 -19.30 2.30 -18.49
C TYR A 184 -18.80 1.38 -19.62
N LEU A 185 -19.72 0.76 -20.36
CA LEU A 185 -19.36 -0.15 -21.46
C LEU A 185 -18.60 0.58 -22.57
N GLU A 186 -18.99 1.81 -22.90
CA GLU A 186 -18.29 2.62 -23.88
C GLU A 186 -16.83 2.88 -23.48
N ILE A 187 -16.58 3.25 -22.21
CA ILE A 187 -15.22 3.44 -21.71
C ILE A 187 -14.41 2.16 -21.77
N ILE A 188 -15.00 1.03 -21.38
CA ILE A 188 -14.31 -0.26 -21.33
C ILE A 188 -13.97 -0.75 -22.75
N LEU A 189 -14.88 -0.60 -23.71
CA LEU A 189 -14.66 -1.01 -25.09
C LEU A 189 -13.65 -0.12 -25.82
N ASN A 190 -13.56 1.16 -25.45
CA ASN A 190 -12.62 2.12 -26.01
C ASN A 190 -11.31 2.22 -25.21
N HIS A 191 -11.13 1.43 -24.14
CA HIS A 191 -9.92 1.45 -23.33
C HIS A 191 -8.72 0.97 -24.17
N PRO A 192 -7.65 1.77 -24.28
CA PRO A 192 -6.49 1.38 -25.08
C PRO A 192 -5.82 0.15 -24.47
N GLN A 193 -5.61 -0.87 -25.30
CA GLN A 193 -4.91 -2.08 -24.92
C GLN A 193 -3.98 -2.50 -26.07
N GLU A 194 -2.69 -2.64 -25.77
CA GLU A 194 -1.76 -3.21 -26.74
C GLU A 194 -1.87 -4.74 -26.81
N ASN A 195 -1.46 -5.35 -27.93
CA ASN A 195 -1.55 -6.80 -28.14
C ASN A 195 -0.84 -7.64 -27.04
N ASN A 196 0.17 -7.07 -26.38
CA ASN A 196 0.96 -7.74 -25.33
C ASN A 196 0.50 -7.39 -23.90
N GLU A 197 -0.66 -6.76 -23.75
CA GLU A 197 -1.22 -6.39 -22.44
C GLU A 197 -2.47 -7.19 -22.12
N GLU A 198 -2.81 -7.22 -20.84
CA GLU A 198 -4.07 -7.73 -20.33
C GLU A 198 -4.64 -6.75 -19.28
N VAL A 199 -5.97 -6.66 -19.24
CA VAL A 199 -6.69 -5.72 -18.38
C VAL A 199 -7.42 -6.46 -17.28
N PHE A 200 -7.32 -5.92 -16.07
CA PHE A 200 -7.99 -6.39 -14.87
C PHE A 200 -8.75 -5.24 -14.23
N TYR A 201 -9.75 -5.58 -13.44
CA TYR A 201 -10.69 -4.64 -12.87
C TYR A 201 -10.88 -4.90 -11.38
N ARG A 202 -11.08 -3.84 -10.61
CA ARG A 202 -11.49 -3.94 -9.20
C ARG A 202 -12.51 -2.87 -8.87
N GLY A 203 -13.63 -3.28 -8.27
CA GLY A 203 -14.62 -2.36 -7.72
C GLY A 203 -14.37 -2.06 -6.25
N HIS A 204 -14.42 -0.79 -5.86
CA HIS A 204 -14.59 -0.40 -4.47
C HIS A 204 -15.93 0.29 -4.29
N SER A 205 -16.67 -0.14 -3.26
CA SER A 205 -17.94 0.46 -2.91
C SER A 205 -17.82 1.86 -2.29
N ASP A 206 -16.60 2.33 -2.07
CA ASP A 206 -16.24 3.56 -1.40
C ASP A 206 -14.94 4.05 -2.03
N ILE A 207 -14.99 5.21 -2.68
CA ILE A 207 -13.86 5.79 -3.43
C ILE A 207 -12.64 6.02 -2.53
N SER A 208 -12.84 6.12 -1.22
CA SER A 208 -11.78 6.33 -0.24
C SER A 208 -11.00 5.04 0.07
N TYR A 209 -11.43 3.88 -0.44
CA TYR A 209 -10.69 2.63 -0.24
C TYR A 209 -9.38 2.62 -1.03
N GLN A 210 -8.32 2.13 -0.39
CA GLN A 210 -7.00 2.01 -0.99
C GLN A 210 -6.89 0.68 -1.75
N LEU A 211 -6.09 0.68 -2.82
CA LEU A 211 -5.70 -0.52 -3.56
C LEU A 211 -4.63 -1.33 -2.79
N GLU A 212 -5.00 -1.74 -1.58
CA GLU A 212 -4.12 -2.38 -0.61
C GLU A 212 -4.81 -3.59 0.06
N PRO A 213 -4.13 -4.76 0.18
CA PRO A 213 -4.64 -5.93 0.87
C PRO A 213 -4.95 -5.65 2.34
N SER A 214 -5.90 -6.39 2.90
CA SER A 214 -6.31 -6.25 4.31
C SER A 214 -5.16 -6.41 5.30
N LEU A 215 -4.15 -7.21 4.97
CA LEU A 215 -2.95 -7.41 5.79
C LEU A 215 -2.16 -6.11 6.00
N PHE A 216 -2.04 -5.28 4.96
CA PHE A 216 -1.23 -4.06 4.99
C PHE A 216 -2.04 -2.84 5.45
N ARG A 217 -3.36 -2.98 5.66
CA ARG A 217 -4.17 -1.87 6.15
C ARG A 217 -3.78 -1.45 7.56
N LYS A 218 -3.70 -0.14 7.74
CA LYS A 218 -3.37 0.50 9.02
C LYS A 218 -4.64 0.86 9.81
N ASN A 219 -4.49 1.06 11.11
CA ASN A 219 -5.50 1.69 11.95
C ASN A 219 -5.35 3.22 11.89
N THR A 220 -6.24 3.94 12.58
CA THR A 220 -6.22 5.41 12.63
C THR A 220 -4.95 6.00 13.23
N GLN A 221 -4.14 5.19 13.92
CA GLN A 221 -2.86 5.60 14.51
C GLN A 221 -1.66 5.27 13.59
N GLY A 222 -1.91 4.82 12.36
CA GLY A 222 -0.87 4.44 11.40
C GLY A 222 -0.23 3.07 11.66
N ASN A 223 -0.76 2.27 12.60
CA ASN A 223 -0.25 0.94 12.93
C ASN A 223 -0.86 -0.14 12.03
N TYR A 224 -0.05 -1.07 11.54
CA TYR A 224 -0.57 -2.26 10.85
C TYR A 224 -1.45 -3.08 11.79
N ARG A 225 -2.63 -3.47 11.32
CA ARG A 225 -3.59 -4.25 12.12
C ARG A 225 -3.18 -5.70 12.28
N TYR A 226 -2.68 -6.30 11.19
CA TYR A 226 -2.47 -7.75 11.09
C TYR A 226 -1.08 -8.16 10.61
N ARG A 227 -0.34 -7.25 9.98
CA ARG A 227 0.94 -7.52 9.32
C ARG A 227 1.93 -8.32 10.16
N TYR A 228 2.07 -7.97 11.44
CA TYR A 228 3.05 -8.60 12.35
C TYR A 228 2.63 -9.98 12.83
N HIS A 229 1.38 -10.36 12.64
CA HIS A 229 0.80 -11.65 13.04
C HIS A 229 0.49 -12.55 11.85
N GLU A 230 0.97 -12.22 10.63
CA GLU A 230 0.65 -12.97 9.41
C GLU A 230 0.96 -14.47 9.54
N SER A 231 2.18 -14.80 10.00
CA SER A 231 2.62 -16.19 10.17
C SER A 231 1.81 -16.93 11.22
N ASP A 232 1.47 -16.24 12.31
CA ASP A 232 0.80 -16.81 13.47
C ASP A 232 -0.66 -17.13 13.11
N MET A 233 -1.36 -16.18 12.52
CA MET A 233 -2.73 -16.35 12.02
C MET A 233 -2.83 -17.50 11.01
N ILE A 234 -1.87 -17.59 10.09
CA ILE A 234 -1.82 -18.68 9.10
C ILE A 234 -1.64 -20.02 9.80
N THR A 235 -0.71 -20.11 10.75
CA THR A 235 -0.41 -21.33 11.48
C THR A 235 -1.60 -21.78 12.33
N GLU A 236 -2.27 -20.85 13.02
CA GLU A 236 -3.47 -21.12 13.80
C GLU A 236 -4.59 -21.68 12.93
N LEU A 237 -4.88 -21.06 11.78
CA LEU A 237 -5.95 -21.53 10.90
C LEU A 237 -5.65 -22.91 10.29
N LEU A 238 -4.39 -23.16 9.90
CA LEU A 238 -3.95 -24.49 9.44
C LEU A 238 -4.05 -25.56 10.54
N THR A 239 -3.94 -25.17 11.81
CA THR A 239 -4.07 -26.07 12.96
C THR A 239 -5.52 -26.41 13.26
N VAL A 240 -6.43 -25.42 13.18
CA VAL A 240 -7.84 -25.60 13.53
C VAL A 240 -8.63 -26.25 12.39
N GLN A 241 -8.29 -25.98 11.12
CA GLN A 241 -9.02 -26.47 9.95
C GLN A 241 -8.12 -27.19 8.93
N PRO A 242 -7.31 -28.21 9.31
CA PRO A 242 -6.32 -28.81 8.42
C PRO A 242 -6.96 -29.52 7.20
N ALA A 243 -8.17 -30.05 7.35
CA ALA A 243 -8.86 -30.77 6.29
C ALA A 243 -9.18 -29.87 5.08
N GLU A 244 -9.51 -28.60 5.33
CA GLU A 244 -9.84 -27.62 4.28
C GLU A 244 -8.66 -27.30 3.36
N PHE A 245 -7.43 -27.49 3.84
CA PHE A 245 -6.20 -27.16 3.10
C PHE A 245 -5.47 -28.39 2.54
N ARG A 246 -6.07 -29.59 2.64
CA ARG A 246 -5.42 -30.85 2.25
C ARG A 246 -4.95 -30.86 0.79
N ASP A 247 -5.76 -30.31 -0.11
CA ASP A 247 -5.49 -30.31 -1.57
C ASP A 247 -4.75 -29.04 -2.05
N ASP A 248 -4.46 -28.12 -1.12
CA ASP A 248 -3.78 -26.86 -1.41
C ASP A 248 -2.26 -27.08 -1.45
N ARG A 249 -1.77 -27.44 -2.63
CA ARG A 249 -0.35 -27.76 -2.89
C ARG A 249 0.59 -26.59 -2.63
N TYR A 250 0.27 -25.40 -3.12
CA TYR A 250 1.14 -24.22 -3.00
C TYR A 250 0.61 -23.28 -1.92
N MET A 251 1.52 -22.49 -1.33
CA MET A 251 1.15 -21.48 -0.35
C MET A 251 0.18 -20.44 -0.92
N LEU A 252 0.26 -20.14 -2.22
CA LEU A 252 -0.73 -19.29 -2.90
C LEU A 252 -2.15 -19.85 -2.76
N ASP A 253 -2.35 -21.16 -2.98
CA ASP A 253 -3.67 -21.78 -2.90
C ASP A 253 -4.25 -21.64 -1.48
N LYS A 254 -3.40 -21.87 -0.47
CA LYS A 254 -3.75 -21.68 0.95
C LYS A 254 -4.14 -20.22 1.20
N LEU A 255 -3.35 -19.24 0.76
CA LEU A 255 -3.66 -17.81 0.94
C LEU A 255 -5.00 -17.42 0.27
N VAL A 256 -5.26 -17.92 -0.93
CA VAL A 256 -6.52 -17.68 -1.65
C VAL A 256 -7.70 -18.23 -0.86
N ARG A 257 -7.59 -19.45 -0.31
CA ARG A 257 -8.63 -20.04 0.54
C ARG A 257 -8.80 -19.29 1.86
N MET A 258 -7.70 -18.90 2.50
CA MET A 258 -7.72 -18.11 3.73
C MET A 258 -8.44 -16.77 3.52
N GLN A 259 -8.14 -16.07 2.42
CA GLN A 259 -8.83 -14.84 2.03
C GLN A 259 -10.31 -15.06 1.74
N HIS A 260 -10.66 -16.18 1.10
CA HIS A 260 -12.05 -16.53 0.85
C HIS A 260 -12.88 -16.61 2.15
N TYR A 261 -12.30 -17.19 3.21
CA TYR A 261 -12.90 -17.27 4.54
C TYR A 261 -12.66 -16.04 5.43
N GLY A 262 -12.06 -14.98 4.88
CA GLY A 262 -11.94 -13.68 5.54
C GLY A 262 -10.68 -13.47 6.38
N LEU A 263 -9.71 -14.40 6.35
CA LEU A 263 -8.41 -14.15 6.99
C LEU A 263 -7.68 -13.02 6.24
N PRO A 264 -7.13 -12.02 6.94
CA PRO A 264 -6.34 -10.98 6.29
C PRO A 264 -5.08 -11.56 5.63
N THR A 265 -4.92 -11.36 4.32
CA THR A 265 -3.75 -11.84 3.57
C THR A 265 -3.09 -10.74 2.75
N ARG A 266 -1.94 -11.07 2.18
CA ARG A 266 -1.20 -10.24 1.22
C ARG A 266 -1.79 -10.22 -0.20
N LEU A 267 -2.94 -10.86 -0.41
CA LEU A 267 -3.63 -10.89 -1.70
C LEU A 267 -4.65 -9.77 -1.80
N LEU A 268 -4.76 -9.19 -3.00
CA LEU A 268 -5.82 -8.25 -3.33
C LEU A 268 -6.57 -8.78 -4.55
N ASP A 269 -7.87 -9.06 -4.39
CA ASP A 269 -8.72 -9.57 -5.47
C ASP A 269 -8.82 -8.61 -6.67
N VAL A 270 -8.68 -9.12 -7.87
CA VAL A 270 -9.01 -8.41 -9.12
C VAL A 270 -9.83 -9.35 -10.00
N SER A 271 -10.54 -8.81 -10.97
CA SER A 271 -11.38 -9.58 -11.89
C SER A 271 -10.96 -9.31 -13.32
N THR A 272 -10.99 -10.31 -14.19
CA THR A 272 -10.92 -10.07 -15.64
C THR A 272 -12.26 -9.63 -16.23
N ASN A 273 -13.34 -9.61 -15.43
CA ASN A 273 -14.66 -9.20 -15.87
C ASN A 273 -15.01 -7.78 -15.35
N PRO A 274 -15.17 -6.79 -16.25
CA PRO A 274 -15.47 -5.42 -15.86
C PRO A 274 -16.83 -5.27 -15.17
N LEU A 275 -17.82 -6.09 -15.49
CA LEU A 275 -19.15 -6.01 -14.86
C LEU A 275 -19.14 -6.54 -13.43
N ILE A 276 -18.28 -7.51 -13.12
CA ILE A 276 -18.07 -7.99 -11.74
C ILE A 276 -17.44 -6.88 -10.89
N ALA A 277 -16.47 -6.14 -11.44
CA ALA A 277 -15.92 -4.98 -10.76
C ALA A 277 -16.97 -3.88 -10.54
N LEU A 278 -17.79 -3.56 -11.54
CA LEU A 278 -18.88 -2.60 -11.39
C LEU A 278 -19.87 -3.05 -10.30
N TYR A 279 -20.23 -4.33 -10.27
CA TYR A 279 -21.06 -4.89 -9.19
C TYR A 279 -20.45 -4.63 -7.81
N PHE A 280 -19.16 -4.89 -7.59
CA PHE A 280 -18.51 -4.62 -6.30
C PHE A 280 -18.45 -3.13 -5.95
N ALA A 281 -18.40 -2.24 -6.94
CA ALA A 281 -18.48 -0.79 -6.73
C ALA A 281 -19.88 -0.35 -6.27
N CYS A 282 -20.93 -1.09 -6.63
CA CYS A 282 -22.31 -0.76 -6.30
C CYS A 282 -22.91 -1.59 -5.16
N SER A 283 -22.35 -2.75 -4.81
CA SER A 283 -22.98 -3.74 -3.92
C SER A 283 -23.16 -3.29 -2.46
N LYS A 284 -22.44 -2.25 -2.01
CA LYS A 284 -22.52 -1.72 -0.64
C LYS A 284 -22.67 -0.20 -0.66
N ILE A 285 -23.92 0.25 -0.75
CA ILE A 285 -24.25 1.68 -0.70
C ILE A 285 -24.02 2.18 0.72
N LYS A 286 -23.05 3.06 0.88
CA LYS A 286 -22.80 3.79 2.12
C LYS A 286 -23.32 5.21 1.98
N ARG A 287 -23.70 5.81 3.10
CA ARG A 287 -24.11 7.22 3.17
C ARG A 287 -23.18 7.99 4.09
N ASP A 288 -22.93 9.25 3.75
CA ASP A 288 -22.20 10.18 4.60
C ASP A 288 -23.08 10.67 5.77
N LYS A 289 -22.57 11.63 6.55
CA LYS A 289 -23.29 12.19 7.70
C LYS A 289 -24.55 12.97 7.29
N ASP A 290 -24.58 13.48 6.06
CA ASP A 290 -25.66 14.29 5.51
C ASP A 290 -26.69 13.43 4.75
N GLY A 291 -26.46 12.11 4.68
CA GLY A 291 -27.32 11.13 4.04
C GLY A 291 -27.07 10.94 2.54
N ASN A 292 -26.06 11.59 1.98
CA ASN A 292 -25.70 11.45 0.56
C ASN A 292 -24.98 10.13 0.32
N GLU A 293 -25.19 9.53 -0.86
CA GLU A 293 -24.44 8.35 -1.28
C GLU A 293 -22.94 8.67 -1.34
N ILE A 294 -22.11 7.85 -0.69
CA ILE A 294 -20.66 7.90 -0.84
C ILE A 294 -20.32 7.28 -2.20
N ASP A 295 -19.59 8.01 -3.04
CA ASP A 295 -19.13 7.54 -4.35
C ASP A 295 -18.35 6.22 -4.26
N GLY A 296 -18.50 5.36 -5.27
CA GLY A 296 -17.67 4.18 -5.46
C GLY A 296 -16.59 4.44 -6.50
N ASN A 297 -15.76 3.44 -6.78
CA ASN A 297 -14.89 3.48 -7.95
C ASN A 297 -14.76 2.11 -8.63
N VAL A 298 -14.44 2.15 -9.91
CA VAL A 298 -13.85 1.02 -10.63
C VAL A 298 -12.44 1.38 -11.00
N ILE A 299 -11.52 0.49 -10.66
CA ILE A 299 -10.09 0.60 -10.96
C ILE A 299 -9.78 -0.34 -12.12
N ILE A 300 -9.25 0.21 -13.19
CA ILE A 300 -8.75 -0.51 -14.37
C ILE A 300 -7.24 -0.64 -14.23
N LEU A 301 -6.75 -1.87 -14.30
CA LEU A 301 -5.35 -2.25 -14.15
C LEU A 301 -4.87 -2.88 -15.46
N THR A 302 -3.97 -2.21 -16.18
CA THR A 302 -3.38 -2.75 -17.41
C THR A 302 -1.95 -3.20 -17.12
N ALA A 303 -1.62 -4.43 -17.51
CA ALA A 303 -0.33 -5.05 -17.24
C ALA A 303 0.22 -5.77 -18.49
N PRO A 304 1.54 -5.70 -18.75
CA PRO A 304 2.17 -6.54 -19.77
C PRO A 304 2.03 -8.02 -19.42
N LYS A 305 1.76 -8.87 -20.41
CA LYS A 305 1.62 -10.32 -20.23
C LYS A 305 2.87 -10.98 -19.61
N SER A 306 4.06 -10.41 -19.80
CA SER A 306 5.31 -10.87 -19.19
C SER A 306 5.35 -10.72 -17.65
N GLU A 307 4.61 -9.75 -17.12
CA GLU A 307 4.50 -9.46 -15.69
C GLU A 307 3.41 -10.31 -15.01
N ILE A 308 2.53 -10.93 -15.79
CA ILE A 308 1.46 -11.80 -15.29
C ILE A 308 2.04 -13.19 -15.02
N LYS A 309 1.87 -13.67 -13.80
CA LYS A 309 2.34 -14.97 -13.35
C LYS A 309 1.18 -15.93 -13.09
N PHE A 310 1.51 -17.21 -13.05
CA PHE A 310 0.58 -18.28 -12.72
C PHE A 310 0.95 -18.89 -11.36
N PHE A 311 0.02 -19.67 -10.81
CA PHE A 311 0.12 -20.27 -9.47
C PHE A 311 1.40 -21.08 -9.21
N ASP A 312 2.03 -21.62 -10.25
CA ASP A 312 3.23 -22.45 -10.18
C ASP A 312 4.55 -21.69 -10.42
N SER A 313 4.49 -20.37 -10.62
CA SER A 313 5.67 -19.52 -10.81
C SER A 313 6.59 -19.50 -9.58
N ASP A 314 7.89 -19.53 -9.79
CA ASP A 314 8.89 -19.42 -8.73
C ASP A 314 8.83 -18.07 -8.00
N THR A 315 8.62 -16.98 -8.74
CA THR A 315 8.39 -15.65 -8.14
C THR A 315 7.18 -15.65 -7.20
N VAL A 316 6.10 -16.33 -7.59
CA VAL A 316 4.88 -16.43 -6.79
C VAL A 316 5.15 -17.24 -5.52
N SER A 317 5.86 -18.36 -5.61
CA SER A 317 6.29 -19.14 -4.45
C SER A 317 7.16 -18.34 -3.49
N CYS A 318 8.11 -17.55 -4.00
CA CYS A 318 8.95 -16.67 -3.18
C CYS A 318 8.12 -15.69 -2.38
N ILE A 319 7.19 -14.97 -3.02
CA ILE A 319 6.38 -13.94 -2.37
C ILE A 319 5.32 -14.57 -1.45
N ALA A 320 4.66 -15.65 -1.86
CA ALA A 320 3.64 -16.30 -1.05
C ALA A 320 4.24 -16.87 0.25
N ASN A 321 5.43 -17.49 0.20
CA ASN A 321 6.04 -18.08 1.39
C ASN A 321 6.61 -17.07 2.40
N LEU A 322 6.75 -15.79 2.02
CA LEU A 322 6.96 -14.74 3.02
C LEU A 322 5.84 -14.74 4.07
N SER A 323 4.62 -15.17 3.73
CA SER A 323 3.50 -15.18 4.69
C SER A 323 3.74 -16.12 5.87
N ARG A 324 4.57 -17.16 5.67
CA ARG A 324 4.94 -18.14 6.70
C ARG A 324 6.14 -17.71 7.53
N LEU A 325 6.91 -16.70 7.09
CA LEU A 325 8.04 -16.21 7.86
C LEU A 325 7.57 -15.42 9.09
N PRO A 326 8.13 -15.71 10.28
CA PRO A 326 7.90 -14.89 11.47
C PRO A 326 8.27 -13.43 11.23
N SER A 327 7.52 -12.52 11.84
CA SER A 327 7.70 -11.08 11.61
C SER A 327 9.13 -10.59 11.89
N ARG A 328 9.78 -11.11 12.93
CA ARG A 328 11.18 -10.75 13.30
C ARG A 328 12.21 -11.07 12.22
N ILE A 329 11.93 -12.07 11.39
CA ILE A 329 12.85 -12.54 10.33
C ILE A 329 12.52 -11.78 9.05
N LYS A 330 11.23 -11.64 8.76
CA LYS A 330 10.71 -10.87 7.63
C LYS A 330 11.19 -9.42 7.65
N SER A 331 11.22 -8.79 8.83
CA SER A 331 11.71 -7.40 8.98
C SER A 331 13.18 -7.22 8.65
N ASN A 332 13.98 -8.29 8.75
CA ASN A 332 15.42 -8.26 8.53
C ASN A 332 15.80 -8.62 7.08
N LEU A 333 14.82 -8.93 6.23
CA LEU A 333 15.06 -9.19 4.81
C LEU A 333 15.47 -7.88 4.10
N ASN A 334 16.76 -7.74 3.83
CA ASN A 334 17.28 -6.62 3.06
C ASN A 334 17.20 -6.93 1.55
N THR A 335 16.12 -6.50 0.92
CA THR A 335 15.88 -6.71 -0.53
C THR A 335 16.71 -5.81 -1.44
N SER A 336 17.47 -4.86 -0.88
CA SER A 336 18.41 -4.00 -1.62
C SER A 336 19.77 -4.67 -1.87
N LEU A 337 20.05 -5.80 -1.23
CA LEU A 337 21.29 -6.55 -1.42
C LEU A 337 21.38 -7.16 -2.83
N ALA A 338 22.62 -7.31 -3.32
CA ALA A 338 22.88 -8.10 -4.52
C ALA A 338 22.47 -9.57 -4.29
N THR A 339 22.00 -10.25 -5.33
CA THR A 339 21.45 -11.61 -5.24
C THR A 339 22.38 -12.58 -4.49
N GLN A 340 23.68 -12.56 -4.76
CA GLN A 340 24.62 -13.46 -4.07
C GLN A 340 24.71 -13.19 -2.57
N ALA A 341 24.82 -11.91 -2.17
CA ALA A 341 24.88 -11.52 -0.77
C ALA A 341 23.56 -11.81 -0.05
N PHE A 342 22.42 -11.55 -0.69
CA PHE A 342 21.10 -11.85 -0.16
C PHE A 342 20.92 -13.35 0.10
N ASN A 343 21.31 -14.22 -0.84
CA ASN A 343 21.17 -15.67 -0.67
C ASN A 343 22.11 -16.26 0.38
N ALA A 344 23.11 -15.50 0.85
CA ALA A 344 24.00 -15.91 1.94
C ALA A 344 23.46 -15.56 3.34
N THR A 345 22.37 -14.78 3.45
CA THR A 345 21.82 -14.40 4.75
C THR A 345 21.00 -15.53 5.39
N GLU A 346 20.91 -15.55 6.71
CA GLU A 346 20.13 -16.53 7.46
C GLU A 346 18.63 -16.42 7.12
N GLU A 347 18.13 -15.18 7.00
CA GLU A 347 16.73 -14.88 6.69
C GLU A 347 16.32 -15.45 5.33
N CYS A 348 17.19 -15.31 4.32
CA CYS A 348 16.96 -15.91 3.01
C CYS A 348 17.00 -17.44 3.07
N GLY A 349 17.91 -18.02 3.86
CA GLY A 349 17.97 -19.46 4.10
C GLY A 349 16.66 -20.03 4.68
N GLN A 350 16.05 -19.31 5.62
CA GLN A 350 14.76 -19.71 6.20
C GLN A 350 13.60 -19.59 5.19
N LEU A 351 13.59 -18.53 4.37
CA LEU A 351 12.62 -18.41 3.29
C LEU A 351 12.74 -19.56 2.28
N LEU A 352 13.98 -19.87 1.89
CA LEU A 352 14.30 -20.95 0.97
C LEU A 352 13.83 -22.32 1.51
N HIS A 353 13.97 -22.56 2.81
CA HIS A 353 13.44 -23.77 3.45
C HIS A 353 11.92 -23.89 3.28
N LEU A 354 11.18 -22.80 3.51
CA LEU A 354 9.72 -22.76 3.35
C LEU A 354 9.28 -22.94 1.89
N ILE A 355 10.02 -22.40 0.93
CA ILE A 355 9.75 -22.61 -0.50
C ILE A 355 10.01 -24.07 -0.88
N ARG A 356 11.06 -24.69 -0.34
CA ARG A 356 11.41 -26.09 -0.63
C ARG A 356 10.45 -27.10 -0.04
N ASP A 357 9.76 -26.74 1.03
CA ASP A 357 8.65 -27.51 1.61
C ASP A 357 7.53 -27.74 0.57
N GLU A 358 7.19 -26.73 -0.25
CA GLU A 358 6.21 -26.89 -1.35
C GLU A 358 6.84 -27.28 -2.70
N LYS A 359 8.09 -26.88 -2.96
CA LYS A 359 8.84 -27.09 -4.20
C LYS A 359 10.23 -27.64 -3.89
N SER A 360 10.33 -28.93 -3.62
CA SER A 360 11.60 -29.60 -3.25
C SER A 360 12.74 -29.41 -4.27
N TYR A 361 12.41 -29.17 -5.54
CA TYR A 361 13.33 -28.91 -6.63
C TYR A 361 13.75 -27.43 -6.79
N PHE A 362 13.26 -26.52 -5.94
CA PHE A 362 13.57 -25.10 -6.04
C PHE A 362 15.08 -24.84 -5.91
N LYS A 363 15.62 -24.04 -6.86
CA LYS A 363 17.04 -23.68 -6.89
C LYS A 363 17.38 -22.77 -5.71
N ASN A 364 18.60 -22.87 -5.17
CA ASN A 364 19.10 -22.04 -4.06
C ASN A 364 19.40 -20.59 -4.47
N ILE A 365 18.55 -19.99 -5.29
CA ILE A 365 18.74 -18.65 -5.83
C ILE A 365 17.38 -17.95 -5.81
N ILE A 366 17.20 -17.07 -4.84
CA ILE A 366 16.08 -16.14 -4.73
C ILE A 366 16.57 -14.78 -5.20
N ASP A 367 15.91 -14.18 -6.19
CA ASP A 367 16.15 -12.77 -6.54
C ASP A 367 15.44 -11.87 -5.51
N PRO A 368 16.16 -11.10 -4.69
CA PRO A 368 15.54 -10.21 -3.71
C PRO A 368 14.60 -9.18 -4.35
N ALA A 369 14.83 -8.79 -5.61
CA ALA A 369 13.96 -7.88 -6.33
C ALA A 369 12.56 -8.46 -6.58
N HIS A 370 12.40 -9.79 -6.56
CA HIS A 370 11.07 -10.42 -6.62
C HIS A 370 10.28 -10.19 -5.33
N LEU A 371 10.95 -10.14 -4.19
CA LEU A 371 10.30 -10.02 -2.89
C LEU A 371 9.73 -8.62 -2.68
N SER A 372 10.19 -7.60 -3.40
CA SER A 372 9.70 -6.21 -3.32
C SER A 372 8.84 -5.78 -4.50
N LYS A 373 8.10 -6.73 -5.10
CA LYS A 373 7.16 -6.46 -6.19
C LYS A 373 5.71 -6.81 -5.85
N ILE A 374 4.79 -6.15 -6.54
CA ILE A 374 3.41 -6.60 -6.67
C ILE A 374 3.35 -7.45 -7.93
N VAL A 375 2.91 -8.70 -7.78
CA VAL A 375 2.79 -9.64 -8.89
C VAL A 375 1.32 -9.89 -9.17
N LEU A 376 0.90 -9.66 -10.42
CA LEU A 376 -0.43 -10.09 -10.85
C LEU A 376 -0.39 -11.59 -11.12
N VAL A 377 -1.24 -12.35 -10.42
CA VAL A 377 -1.25 -13.80 -10.44
C VAL A 377 -2.64 -14.36 -10.78
N LYS A 378 -2.67 -15.27 -11.74
CA LYS A 378 -3.83 -16.12 -12.01
C LYS A 378 -3.72 -17.40 -11.19
N GLY A 379 -4.59 -17.50 -10.18
CA GLY A 379 -4.70 -18.69 -9.32
C GLY A 379 -5.38 -19.86 -10.03
N ARG A 380 -5.40 -21.02 -9.38
CA ARG A 380 -6.23 -22.14 -9.82
C ARG A 380 -7.70 -21.83 -9.50
N PHE A 381 -8.61 -22.14 -10.42
CA PHE A 381 -10.06 -22.02 -10.19
C PHE A 381 -10.59 -23.18 -9.33
N SER A 382 -9.98 -23.42 -8.17
CA SER A 382 -10.35 -24.50 -7.24
C SER A 382 -11.63 -24.23 -6.45
N ASN A 383 -12.10 -22.97 -6.45
CA ASN A 383 -13.32 -22.54 -5.78
C ASN A 383 -14.30 -21.92 -6.78
N ALA A 384 -15.56 -22.37 -6.77
CA ALA A 384 -16.62 -21.87 -7.64
C ALA A 384 -16.76 -20.34 -7.60
N ARG A 385 -16.56 -19.71 -6.43
CA ARG A 385 -16.61 -18.26 -6.28
C ARG A 385 -15.55 -17.55 -7.12
N ILE A 386 -14.32 -18.08 -7.16
CA ILE A 386 -13.23 -17.46 -7.94
C ILE A 386 -13.56 -17.56 -9.43
N SER A 387 -14.10 -18.70 -9.87
CA SER A 387 -14.56 -18.87 -11.25
C SER A 387 -15.68 -17.91 -11.62
N SER A 388 -16.73 -17.80 -10.79
CA SER A 388 -17.86 -16.89 -11.01
C SER A 388 -17.45 -15.42 -11.06
N GLN A 389 -16.45 -15.04 -10.26
CA GLN A 389 -15.94 -13.67 -10.19
C GLN A 389 -14.88 -13.38 -11.26
N ALA A 390 -14.55 -14.37 -12.12
CA ALA A 390 -13.42 -14.31 -13.05
C ALA A 390 -12.14 -13.81 -12.34
N GLY A 391 -11.88 -14.37 -11.15
CA GLY A 391 -10.95 -13.85 -10.17
C GLY A 391 -9.49 -14.10 -10.52
N ALA A 392 -8.68 -13.06 -10.33
CA ALA A 392 -7.23 -13.08 -10.25
C ALA A 392 -6.80 -12.28 -9.02
N PHE A 393 -5.49 -12.22 -8.74
CA PHE A 393 -5.00 -11.57 -7.53
C PHE A 393 -3.78 -10.71 -7.81
N LEU A 394 -3.66 -9.59 -7.10
CA LEU A 394 -2.38 -8.94 -6.89
C LEU A 394 -1.77 -9.53 -5.62
N LEU A 395 -0.60 -10.14 -5.74
CA LEU A 395 0.19 -10.70 -4.64
C LEU A 395 1.27 -9.70 -4.24
N PHE A 396 1.17 -9.21 -3.00
CA PHE A 396 2.05 -8.16 -2.49
C PHE A 396 3.29 -8.75 -1.81
N GLY A 397 4.46 -8.30 -2.28
CA GLY A 397 5.75 -8.47 -1.62
C GLY A 397 5.94 -7.59 -0.39
N GLU A 398 7.19 -7.53 0.06
CA GLU A 398 7.69 -6.71 1.16
C GLU A 398 8.20 -5.36 0.64
N ASN A 399 7.82 -4.26 1.29
CA ASN A 399 8.22 -2.89 0.93
C ASN A 399 7.87 -2.49 -0.52
N VAL A 400 6.69 -2.88 -1.00
CA VAL A 400 6.26 -2.60 -2.37
C VAL A 400 5.76 -1.17 -2.57
N ASP A 401 6.07 -0.59 -3.73
CA ASP A 401 5.40 0.61 -4.23
C ASP A 401 3.93 0.31 -4.51
N LEU A 402 3.00 1.06 -3.91
CA LEU A 402 1.58 0.88 -4.23
C LEU A 402 1.31 1.26 -5.69
N PRO A 403 0.40 0.57 -6.39
CA PRO A 403 0.10 0.89 -7.79
C PRO A 403 -0.43 2.31 -7.97
N GLU A 404 -1.11 2.83 -6.94
CA GLU A 404 -1.64 4.20 -6.89
C GLU A 404 -0.58 5.29 -6.90
N THR A 405 0.71 4.96 -6.72
CA THR A 405 1.80 5.93 -6.89
C THR A 405 1.99 6.38 -8.34
N GLY A 406 1.45 5.64 -9.31
CA GLY A 406 1.67 5.88 -10.74
C GLY A 406 3.07 5.47 -11.21
N LEU A 407 3.89 4.89 -10.33
CA LEU A 407 5.27 4.51 -10.60
C LEU A 407 5.48 3.00 -10.69
N SER A 408 4.41 2.21 -10.50
CA SER A 408 4.43 0.77 -10.69
C SER A 408 4.41 0.37 -12.18
N THR A 409 4.72 -0.89 -12.49
CA THR A 409 4.54 -1.45 -13.84
C THR A 409 3.07 -1.61 -14.24
N LEU A 410 2.14 -1.43 -13.31
CA LEU A 410 0.70 -1.48 -13.56
C LEU A 410 0.21 -0.07 -13.92
N ASN A 411 -0.38 0.07 -15.10
CA ASN A 411 -1.10 1.29 -15.44
C ASN A 411 -2.47 1.24 -14.75
N VAL A 412 -2.76 2.26 -13.93
CA VAL A 412 -3.96 2.35 -13.12
C VAL A 412 -4.82 3.52 -13.59
N ARG A 413 -6.03 3.24 -14.07
CA ARG A 413 -7.07 4.24 -14.35
C ARG A 413 -8.23 4.05 -13.37
N LYS A 414 -8.78 5.15 -12.85
CA LYS A 414 -9.90 5.13 -11.90
C LYS A 414 -11.12 5.80 -12.53
N LEU A 415 -12.28 5.16 -12.39
CA LEU A 415 -13.59 5.69 -12.76
C LEU A 415 -14.41 5.88 -11.49
N VAL A 416 -15.08 7.02 -11.34
CA VAL A 416 -15.98 7.31 -10.21
C VAL A 416 -17.34 6.71 -10.50
N ILE A 417 -17.92 5.98 -9.54
CA ILE A 417 -19.22 5.34 -9.69
C ILE A 417 -20.25 6.01 -8.79
N ARG A 418 -21.32 6.52 -9.41
CA ARG A 418 -22.47 7.15 -8.75
C ARG A 418 -23.77 6.47 -9.15
N ASN A 419 -24.84 6.77 -8.43
CA ASN A 419 -26.18 6.24 -8.70
C ASN A 419 -26.17 4.70 -8.68
N LYS A 420 -25.58 4.16 -7.60
CA LYS A 420 -25.30 2.72 -7.48
C LYS A 420 -26.56 1.87 -7.55
N GLU A 421 -27.70 2.36 -7.06
CA GLU A 421 -28.99 1.66 -7.14
C GLU A 421 -29.41 1.42 -8.59
N ARG A 422 -29.36 2.45 -9.45
CA ARG A 422 -29.66 2.32 -10.88
C ARG A 422 -28.72 1.34 -11.56
N LEU A 423 -27.41 1.45 -11.31
CA LEU A 423 -26.42 0.55 -11.90
C LEU A 423 -26.63 -0.91 -11.48
N MET A 424 -27.00 -1.17 -10.23
CA MET A 424 -27.36 -2.51 -9.76
C MET A 424 -28.59 -3.07 -10.48
N GLN A 425 -29.62 -2.25 -10.70
CA GLN A 425 -30.80 -2.65 -11.49
C GLN A 425 -30.46 -2.93 -12.95
N GLN A 426 -29.49 -2.22 -13.53
CA GLN A 426 -29.01 -2.48 -14.89
C GLN A 426 -28.19 -3.77 -14.95
N LEU A 427 -27.25 -3.96 -14.02
CA LEU A 427 -26.42 -5.17 -13.90
C LEU A 427 -27.26 -6.44 -13.76
N SER A 428 -28.36 -6.40 -13.00
CA SER A 428 -29.24 -7.55 -12.84
C SER A 428 -29.89 -8.00 -14.16
N ARG A 429 -30.15 -7.08 -15.11
CA ARG A 429 -30.63 -7.39 -16.46
C ARG A 429 -29.59 -8.12 -17.31
N PHE A 430 -28.30 -7.93 -17.00
CA PHE A 430 -27.20 -8.69 -17.59
C PHE A 430 -26.90 -10.00 -16.83
N GLY A 431 -27.74 -10.39 -15.87
CA GLY A 431 -27.54 -11.59 -15.05
C GLY A 431 -26.42 -11.45 -14.01
N ILE A 432 -25.99 -10.23 -13.69
CA ILE A 432 -24.99 -9.97 -12.64
C ILE A 432 -25.73 -9.58 -11.37
N ASN A 433 -25.79 -10.50 -10.40
CA ASN A 433 -26.44 -10.30 -9.11
C ASN A 433 -25.70 -11.06 -7.99
N GLU A 434 -26.17 -10.94 -6.75
CA GLU A 434 -25.50 -11.54 -5.60
C GLU A 434 -25.37 -13.07 -5.73
N SER A 435 -26.38 -13.76 -6.27
CA SER A 435 -26.35 -15.22 -6.43
C SER A 435 -25.36 -15.69 -7.51
N THR A 436 -25.16 -14.91 -8.58
CA THR A 436 -24.20 -15.26 -9.64
C THR A 436 -22.77 -14.92 -9.24
N VAL A 437 -22.57 -13.85 -8.47
CA VAL A 437 -21.26 -13.43 -7.95
C VAL A 437 -20.79 -14.31 -6.79
N TYR A 438 -21.72 -14.79 -5.95
CA TYR A 438 -21.44 -15.68 -4.83
C TYR A 438 -22.25 -16.98 -4.98
N PRO A 439 -21.68 -18.03 -5.62
CA PRO A 439 -22.42 -19.24 -6.01
C PRO A 439 -22.78 -20.20 -4.85
N GLY A 440 -23.08 -19.68 -3.66
CA GLY A 440 -23.53 -20.47 -2.52
C GLY A 440 -25.05 -20.68 -2.51
N ILE A 441 -25.50 -21.87 -2.08
CA ILE A 441 -26.93 -22.22 -1.97
C ILE A 441 -27.69 -21.19 -1.13
N GLU A 442 -27.09 -20.69 -0.05
CA GLU A 442 -27.70 -19.69 0.83
C GLU A 442 -28.01 -18.37 0.12
N LYS A 443 -27.11 -17.92 -0.76
CA LYS A 443 -27.28 -16.69 -1.54
C LYS A 443 -28.30 -16.87 -2.64
N ALA A 444 -28.27 -18.00 -3.33
CA ALA A 444 -29.29 -18.34 -4.32
C ALA A 444 -30.70 -18.40 -3.70
N ALA A 445 -30.85 -19.05 -2.54
CA ALA A 445 -32.13 -19.14 -1.83
C ALA A 445 -32.64 -17.76 -1.38
N THR A 446 -31.75 -16.89 -0.88
CA THR A 446 -32.11 -15.52 -0.47
C THR A 446 -32.60 -14.69 -1.66
N GLU A 447 -31.94 -14.77 -2.81
CA GLU A 447 -32.37 -14.05 -4.03
C GLU A 447 -33.70 -14.57 -4.58
N ILE A 448 -33.88 -15.89 -4.61
CA ILE A 448 -35.16 -16.48 -5.01
C ILE A 448 -36.29 -16.00 -4.09
N ALA A 449 -36.08 -15.98 -2.77
CA ALA A 449 -37.08 -15.49 -1.83
C ALA A 449 -37.49 -14.04 -2.10
N LYS A 450 -36.53 -13.15 -2.40
CA LYS A 450 -36.81 -11.74 -2.75
C LYS A 450 -37.70 -11.58 -3.98
N LEU A 451 -37.60 -12.48 -4.97
CA LEU A 451 -38.44 -12.41 -6.19
C LEU A 451 -39.93 -12.68 -5.90
N TYR A 452 -40.24 -13.40 -4.82
CA TYR A 452 -41.61 -13.78 -4.45
C TYR A 452 -42.14 -12.99 -3.23
N ASP A 453 -41.30 -12.24 -2.54
CA ASP A 453 -41.72 -11.30 -1.51
C ASP A 453 -42.26 -10.04 -2.20
N GLY A 454 -43.58 -9.99 -2.44
CA GLY A 454 -44.29 -8.94 -3.18
C GLY A 454 -44.30 -7.55 -2.53
N ARG A 455 -43.23 -7.18 -1.84
CA ARG A 455 -42.98 -5.88 -1.22
C ARG A 455 -41.76 -5.25 -1.89
N SER A 456 -41.96 -4.71 -3.08
CA SER A 456 -41.01 -3.80 -3.75
C SER A 456 -41.65 -2.43 -3.90
#